data_AF-A0A8W8NDY8-F1
#
_entry.id   AF-A0A8W8NDY8-F1
#
_cell.length_a   1.000
_cell.length_b   1.000
_cell.length_c   1.000
_cell.angle_alpha   90.00
_cell.angle_beta   90.00
_cell.angle_gamma   90.00
#
_symmetry.space_group_name_H-M   'P 1'
#
loop_
_entity.id
_entity.type
_entity.pdbx_description
1 polymer ?
#
loop_
_entity_poly.entity_id
_entity_poly.type
_entity_poly.pdbx_seq_one_letter_code
_entity_poly.pdbx_strand_id
1 'polypeptide(L)'
;MQARLLAGCMLILLYTIQTVTGDTRCIRKGGKCQENSKPGLCNGGRTRQCCISNQVADKPCTDKGGKCQQTSVSCSGAYTPRLCGGSASRQCCVSQSGTGSCSAAAAAVACKIKNSPKITLIEKNPSGVNDGADPYSNIRDSCAGKVAKRSSYKCDEGQAPGGSTCLDSKILQYIYDLGTSTKYPFQVNAIAGACHKIGSKHYNGKAVDIQLEKNSREKAAQEKAFRDECTKHGGWSHSGDHVHCQIV
;
A
#
# COMPACT_ATOMS: atom_id res chain seq x y z
N MET A 1 35.17 -11.71 69.64
CA MET A 1 34.01 -10.90 69.24
C MET A 1 34.47 -9.49 68.92
N GLN A 2 34.52 -9.11 67.65
CA GLN A 2 34.53 -7.72 67.19
C GLN A 2 34.13 -7.72 65.72
N ALA A 3 33.05 -7.00 65.42
CA ALA A 3 32.47 -6.85 64.10
C ALA A 3 33.29 -5.87 63.26
N ARG A 4 33.45 -6.15 61.97
CA ARG A 4 33.69 -5.14 60.94
C ARG A 4 32.86 -5.48 59.71
N LEU A 5 31.74 -4.76 59.55
CA LEU A 5 31.03 -4.65 58.28
C LEU A 5 31.96 -3.99 57.27
N LEU A 6 32.24 -4.68 56.16
CA LEU A 6 32.78 -4.06 54.95
C LEU A 6 31.59 -3.73 54.03
N ALA A 7 31.23 -2.45 54.01
CA ALA A 7 30.32 -1.90 53.00
C ALA A 7 31.08 -1.82 51.66
N GLY A 8 30.91 -2.84 50.82
CA GLY A 8 31.35 -2.81 49.43
C GLY A 8 30.45 -1.90 48.62
N CYS A 9 30.94 -0.70 48.32
CA CYS A 9 30.30 0.25 47.41
C CYS A 9 30.29 -0.36 46.00
N MET A 10 29.15 -0.94 45.60
CA MET A 10 28.91 -1.40 44.24
C MET A 10 28.89 -0.17 43.33
N LEU A 11 30.01 0.12 42.68
CA LEU A 11 30.11 1.10 41.59
C LEU A 11 29.29 0.59 40.40
N ILE A 12 27.98 0.83 40.46
CA ILE A 12 27.14 0.82 39.28
C ILE A 12 27.60 2.03 38.47
N LEU A 13 28.34 1.77 37.39
CA LEU A 13 28.57 2.73 36.30
C LEU A 13 27.21 3.06 35.67
N LEU A 14 26.43 3.89 36.35
CA LEU A 14 25.33 4.63 35.78
C LEU A 14 25.98 5.58 34.77
N TYR A 15 26.05 5.16 33.51
CA TYR A 15 26.14 6.07 32.38
C TYR A 15 24.87 6.95 32.44
N THR A 16 24.93 8.00 33.26
CA THR A 16 23.94 9.06 33.24
C THR A 16 24.07 9.71 31.87
N ILE A 17 23.20 9.33 30.94
CA ILE A 17 22.93 10.13 29.75
C ILE A 17 22.44 11.47 30.32
N GLN A 18 23.31 12.46 30.36
CA GLN A 18 22.95 13.83 30.67
C GLN A 18 22.04 14.32 29.54
N THR A 19 20.75 13.95 29.59
CA THR A 19 19.72 14.60 28.79
C THR A 19 19.57 15.99 29.40
N VAL A 20 20.24 16.97 28.79
CA VAL A 20 20.02 18.38 29.10
C VAL A 20 18.52 18.62 29.00
N THR A 21 17.89 19.04 30.10
CA THR A 21 16.43 19.23 30.32
C THR A 21 15.76 20.23 29.37
N GLY A 22 16.46 20.65 28.30
CA GLY A 22 16.03 21.64 27.32
C GLY A 22 15.88 21.16 25.88
N ASP A 23 16.42 20.00 25.50
CA ASP A 23 16.46 19.57 24.08
C ASP A 23 15.14 18.94 23.59
N THR A 24 14.03 19.19 24.31
CA THR A 24 12.70 18.58 24.13
C THR A 24 12.14 18.75 22.72
N ARG A 25 12.42 19.90 22.07
CA ARG A 25 11.97 20.14 20.67
C ARG A 25 12.65 19.24 19.65
N CYS A 26 13.93 18.92 19.88
CA CYS A 26 14.70 18.01 19.03
C CYS A 26 14.30 16.55 19.29
N ILE A 27 14.21 16.18 20.57
CA ILE A 27 13.87 14.82 20.99
C ILE A 27 12.45 14.44 20.54
N ARG A 28 11.48 15.37 20.62
CA ARG A 28 10.11 15.14 20.12
C ARG A 28 10.05 14.86 18.61
N LYS A 29 11.06 15.29 17.85
CA LYS A 29 11.20 14.99 16.42
C LYS A 29 12.06 13.73 16.15
N GLY A 30 12.37 12.95 17.19
CA GLY A 30 13.22 11.75 17.10
C GLY A 30 14.70 12.07 16.85
N GLY A 31 15.13 13.30 17.09
CA GLY A 31 16.51 13.74 16.87
C GLY A 31 17.36 13.75 18.14
N LYS A 32 18.67 13.86 17.94
CA LYS A 32 19.67 14.06 19.00
C LYS A 32 20.42 15.36 18.77
N CYS A 33 20.70 16.10 19.84
CA CYS A 33 21.46 17.34 19.76
C CYS A 33 22.98 17.08 19.68
N GLN A 34 23.65 17.66 18.70
CA GLN A 34 25.09 17.54 18.44
C GLN A 34 25.71 18.91 18.14
N GLU A 35 27.02 19.06 18.36
CA GLU A 35 27.78 20.28 18.05
C GLU A 35 28.18 20.34 16.55
N ASN A 36 28.28 21.54 16.00
CA ASN A 36 28.89 21.91 14.70
C ASN A 36 28.01 21.94 13.43
N SER A 37 26.79 22.49 13.47
CA SER A 37 26.08 22.97 12.26
C SER A 37 24.97 23.98 12.63
N LYS A 38 24.49 24.83 11.69
CA LYS A 38 23.59 26.03 11.83
C LYS A 38 22.29 25.95 12.72
N PRO A 39 21.85 27.02 13.41
CA PRO A 39 21.05 26.94 14.66
C PRO A 39 19.54 26.58 14.56
N GLY A 40 18.92 26.13 15.68
CA GLY A 40 17.48 26.40 15.95
C GLY A 40 16.63 25.45 16.83
N LEU A 41 16.99 24.17 17.03
CA LEU A 41 16.10 23.17 17.70
C LEU A 41 16.60 22.61 19.03
N CYS A 42 17.87 22.82 19.37
CA CYS A 42 18.49 22.40 20.62
C CYS A 42 18.59 23.59 21.57
N ASN A 43 18.52 23.36 22.87
CA ASN A 43 18.75 24.42 23.85
C ASN A 43 20.26 24.65 24.04
N GLY A 44 20.67 25.87 24.38
CA GLY A 44 22.09 26.23 24.57
C GLY A 44 22.68 27.01 23.39
N GLY A 45 24.01 26.95 23.24
CA GLY A 45 24.78 27.75 22.28
C GLY A 45 24.39 27.53 20.81
N ARG A 46 24.70 28.51 19.96
CA ARG A 46 24.37 28.51 18.51
C ARG A 46 25.02 27.38 17.71
N THR A 47 25.92 26.61 18.32
CA THR A 47 26.64 25.48 17.75
C THR A 47 25.89 24.15 17.91
N ARG A 48 24.87 24.09 18.77
CA ARG A 48 24.06 22.88 19.02
C ARG A 48 22.90 22.75 18.03
N GLN A 49 22.83 21.59 17.39
CA GLN A 49 21.91 21.32 16.30
C GLN A 49 21.23 19.96 16.43
N CYS A 50 19.99 19.87 15.94
CA CYS A 50 19.20 18.66 16.04
C CYS A 50 19.43 17.73 14.85
N CYS A 51 20.10 16.62 15.08
CA CYS A 51 20.33 15.57 14.09
C CYS A 51 19.20 14.56 14.16
N ILE A 52 18.33 14.57 13.15
CA ILE A 52 17.27 13.58 12.96
C ILE A 52 17.81 12.52 12.00
N SER A 53 17.70 11.24 12.36
CA SER A 53 18.14 10.16 11.47
C SER A 53 17.34 10.18 10.17
N ASN A 54 17.96 9.78 9.05
CA ASN A 54 17.25 9.69 7.77
C ASN A 54 16.00 8.80 7.88
N GLN A 55 16.03 7.74 8.69
CA GLN A 55 14.85 6.88 8.92
C GLN A 55 13.64 7.65 9.48
N VAL A 56 13.86 8.60 10.39
CA VAL A 56 12.79 9.42 10.96
C VAL A 56 12.45 10.59 10.04
N ALA A 57 13.46 11.24 9.45
CA ALA A 57 13.28 12.39 8.58
C ALA A 57 12.63 12.03 7.23
N ASP A 58 12.83 10.80 6.74
CA ASP A 58 12.28 10.30 5.48
C ASP A 58 10.91 9.64 5.65
N LYS A 59 10.45 9.46 6.90
CA LYS A 59 9.15 8.84 7.19
C LYS A 59 8.00 9.45 6.38
N PRO A 60 7.88 10.78 6.21
CA PRO A 60 6.85 11.37 5.36
C PRO A 60 6.94 10.94 3.89
N CYS A 61 8.14 10.69 3.36
CA CYS A 61 8.33 10.18 2.01
C CYS A 61 7.95 8.70 1.90
N THR A 62 8.42 7.87 2.84
CA THR A 62 8.12 6.43 2.83
C THR A 62 6.65 6.13 3.12
N ASP A 63 5.98 6.95 3.94
CA ASP A 63 4.54 6.86 4.19
C ASP A 63 3.74 7.14 2.90
N LYS A 64 4.27 7.98 2.00
CA LYS A 64 3.73 8.19 0.64
C LYS A 64 4.17 7.12 -0.37
N GLY A 65 4.87 6.07 0.07
CA GLY A 65 5.41 5.04 -0.81
C GLY A 65 6.54 5.51 -1.73
N GLY A 66 7.14 6.66 -1.44
CA GLY A 66 8.26 7.19 -2.20
C GLY A 66 9.61 6.75 -1.63
N LYS A 67 10.66 7.03 -2.42
CA LYS A 67 12.06 6.83 -2.02
C LYS A 67 12.79 8.17 -2.01
N CYS A 68 13.46 8.47 -0.90
CA CYS A 68 14.33 9.63 -0.80
C CYS A 68 15.63 9.40 -1.57
N GLN A 69 15.83 10.17 -2.64
CA GLN A 69 17.01 10.09 -3.49
C GLN A 69 17.40 11.47 -4.02
N GLN A 70 18.61 11.59 -4.58
CA GLN A 70 19.06 12.84 -5.18
C GLN A 70 18.28 13.11 -6.47
N THR A 71 17.92 14.37 -6.74
CA THR A 71 17.19 14.77 -7.95
C THR A 71 17.98 14.50 -9.24
N SER A 72 19.29 14.25 -9.14
CA SER A 72 20.13 13.78 -10.25
C SER A 72 19.89 12.32 -10.63
N VAL A 73 19.25 11.53 -9.75
CA VAL A 73 18.85 10.16 -10.03
C VAL A 73 17.54 10.18 -10.83
N SER A 74 17.38 9.29 -11.80
CA SER A 74 16.10 9.15 -12.51
C SER A 74 14.99 8.71 -11.55
N CYS A 75 13.81 9.31 -11.67
CA CYS A 75 12.64 8.96 -10.87
C CYS A 75 11.58 8.31 -11.77
N SER A 76 11.04 7.17 -11.33
CA SER A 76 9.93 6.48 -12.01
C SER A 76 8.58 7.24 -11.91
N GLY A 77 8.58 8.45 -11.35
CA GLY A 77 7.44 9.32 -11.19
C GLY A 77 7.91 10.76 -11.00
N ALA A 78 7.38 11.47 -10.00
CA ALA A 78 7.70 12.87 -9.76
C ALA A 78 8.46 13.06 -8.45
N TYR A 79 9.34 14.06 -8.43
CA TYR A 79 9.97 14.52 -7.20
C TYR A 79 9.00 15.41 -6.41
N THR A 80 8.73 15.02 -5.17
CA THR A 80 8.04 15.86 -4.19
C THR A 80 9.06 16.49 -3.25
N PRO A 81 9.18 17.83 -3.22
CA PRO A 81 10.12 18.50 -2.35
C PRO A 81 9.69 18.39 -0.88
N ARG A 82 10.65 18.58 0.05
CA ARG A 82 10.42 18.70 1.51
C ARG A 82 9.83 17.48 2.24
N LEU A 83 9.88 16.29 1.66
CA LEU A 83 9.45 15.04 2.32
C LEU A 83 10.61 14.16 2.80
N CYS A 84 11.84 14.54 2.48
CA CYS A 84 13.07 13.84 2.84
C CYS A 84 13.92 14.71 3.75
N GLY A 85 14.66 14.07 4.66
CA GLY A 85 15.74 14.74 5.37
C GLY A 85 16.93 15.08 4.47
N GLY A 86 17.77 16.00 4.92
CA GLY A 86 19.02 16.36 4.24
C GLY A 86 18.89 17.57 3.31
N SER A 87 19.66 17.56 2.22
CA SER A 87 19.78 18.69 1.28
C SER A 87 18.52 18.91 0.43
N ALA A 88 18.35 20.11 -0.12
CA ALA A 88 17.26 20.42 -1.04
C ALA A 88 17.25 19.59 -2.34
N SER A 89 18.41 19.03 -2.70
CA SER A 89 18.59 18.10 -3.82
C SER A 89 18.14 16.68 -3.49
N ARG A 90 17.94 16.34 -2.21
CA ARG A 90 17.42 15.04 -1.78
C ARG A 90 15.91 15.13 -1.64
N GLN A 91 15.21 14.66 -2.65
CA GLN A 91 13.75 14.79 -2.74
C GLN A 91 13.08 13.42 -2.77
N CYS A 92 11.79 13.42 -2.46
CA CYS A 92 11.03 12.18 -2.44
C CYS A 92 10.60 11.85 -3.86
N CYS A 93 11.23 10.82 -4.45
CA CYS A 93 10.74 10.25 -5.69
C CYS A 93 9.48 9.42 -5.37
N VAL A 94 8.33 9.93 -5.76
CA VAL A 94 7.06 9.21 -5.65
C VAL A 94 6.67 8.72 -7.04
N SER A 95 6.46 7.41 -7.17
CA SER A 95 5.88 6.84 -8.38
C SER A 95 4.51 7.49 -8.63
N GLN A 96 4.18 7.82 -9.88
CA GLN A 96 2.85 8.34 -10.25
C GLN A 96 1.73 7.29 -10.11
N SER A 97 2.02 6.09 -9.60
CA SER A 97 1.02 5.15 -9.10
C SER A 97 0.42 5.75 -7.81
N GLY A 98 -0.83 6.22 -7.93
CA GLY A 98 -1.24 7.54 -7.46
C GLY A 98 -1.11 7.92 -5.98
N THR A 99 -1.02 9.24 -5.81
CA THR A 99 -1.02 10.01 -4.55
C THR A 99 -2.41 10.09 -3.89
N GLY A 100 -3.33 9.19 -4.22
CA GLY A 100 -4.64 9.10 -3.61
C GLY A 100 -4.63 8.12 -2.44
N SER A 101 -5.10 8.56 -1.27
CA SER A 101 -5.48 7.62 -0.20
C SER A 101 -6.89 7.13 -0.50
N CYS A 102 -7.07 5.81 -0.52
CA CYS A 102 -8.39 5.20 -0.63
C CYS A 102 -9.04 5.03 0.75
N SER A 103 -10.31 4.64 0.79
CA SER A 103 -11.03 4.49 2.06
C SER A 103 -10.39 3.41 2.94
N ALA A 104 -10.34 3.67 4.26
CA ALA A 104 -9.83 2.69 5.22
C ALA A 104 -10.65 1.39 5.20
N ALA A 105 -11.95 1.48 4.88
CA ALA A 105 -12.82 0.32 4.69
C ALA A 105 -12.37 -0.55 3.50
N ALA A 106 -12.09 0.06 2.34
CA ALA A 106 -11.55 -0.67 1.19
C ALA A 106 -10.21 -1.31 1.52
N ALA A 107 -9.31 -0.58 2.21
CA ALA A 107 -8.02 -1.12 2.61
C ALA A 107 -8.14 -2.34 3.52
N ALA A 108 -9.01 -2.28 4.53
CA ALA A 108 -9.24 -3.40 5.44
C ALA A 108 -9.74 -4.66 4.71
N VAL A 109 -10.69 -4.52 3.79
CA VAL A 109 -11.21 -5.66 3.01
C VAL A 109 -10.16 -6.19 2.04
N ALA A 110 -9.41 -5.32 1.36
CA ALA A 110 -8.31 -5.71 0.49
C ALA A 110 -7.25 -6.55 1.24
N CYS A 111 -6.93 -6.19 2.48
CA CYS A 111 -6.02 -7.00 3.30
C CYS A 111 -6.59 -8.38 3.65
N LYS A 112 -7.91 -8.50 3.85
CA LYS A 112 -8.55 -9.81 4.04
C LYS A 112 -8.46 -10.67 2.78
N ILE A 113 -8.70 -10.08 1.61
CA ILE A 113 -8.55 -10.77 0.31
C ILE A 113 -7.11 -11.27 0.14
N LYS A 114 -6.12 -10.39 0.37
CA LYS A 114 -4.70 -10.71 0.23
C LYS A 114 -4.25 -11.92 1.06
N ASN A 115 -4.88 -12.13 2.21
CA ASN A 115 -4.50 -13.18 3.17
C ASN A 115 -5.41 -14.42 3.08
N SER A 116 -6.32 -14.48 2.10
CA SER A 116 -7.26 -15.60 1.97
C SER A 116 -6.63 -16.76 1.20
N PRO A 117 -6.65 -18.00 1.72
CA PRO A 117 -6.11 -19.17 1.03
C PRO A 117 -7.02 -19.66 -0.11
N LYS A 118 -8.27 -19.19 -0.19
CA LYS A 118 -9.24 -19.56 -1.24
C LYS A 118 -9.21 -18.63 -2.44
N ILE A 119 -8.51 -17.50 -2.34
CA ILE A 119 -8.51 -16.46 -3.37
C ILE A 119 -7.13 -16.40 -4.00
N THR A 120 -7.04 -16.81 -5.26
CA THR A 120 -5.83 -16.67 -6.06
C THR A 120 -5.88 -15.35 -6.81
N LEU A 121 -4.82 -14.56 -6.71
CA LEU A 121 -4.66 -13.31 -7.46
C LEU A 121 -3.56 -13.51 -8.49
N ILE A 122 -3.86 -13.34 -9.77
CA ILE A 122 -2.81 -13.45 -10.78
C ILE A 122 -1.86 -12.25 -10.71
N GLU A 123 -0.58 -12.50 -10.97
CA GLU A 123 0.50 -11.50 -10.94
C GLU A 123 0.83 -10.95 -12.34
N LYS A 124 0.04 -11.34 -13.33
CA LYS A 124 0.21 -10.96 -14.74
C LYS A 124 -1.17 -10.87 -15.40
N ASN A 125 -1.42 -9.81 -16.16
CA ASN A 125 -2.74 -9.65 -16.81
C ASN A 125 -3.02 -10.81 -17.79
N PRO A 126 -4.31 -11.12 -18.06
CA PRO A 126 -4.68 -12.20 -18.98
C PRO A 126 -4.13 -12.05 -20.41
N SER A 127 -3.91 -10.81 -20.86
CA SER A 127 -3.26 -10.46 -22.14
C SER A 127 -1.77 -10.81 -22.20
N GLY A 128 -1.17 -11.22 -21.08
CA GLY A 128 0.27 -11.44 -20.97
C GLY A 128 1.08 -10.16 -20.69
N VAL A 129 0.44 -9.01 -20.53
CA VAL A 129 1.13 -7.76 -20.20
C VAL A 129 1.45 -7.70 -18.71
N ASN A 130 2.73 -7.47 -18.37
CA ASN A 130 3.17 -7.20 -17.00
C ASN A 130 3.48 -5.71 -16.85
N ASP A 131 2.47 -4.92 -16.48
CA ASP A 131 2.56 -3.48 -16.26
C ASP A 131 2.31 -3.09 -14.80
N GLY A 132 2.22 -4.05 -13.88
CA GLY A 132 1.92 -3.84 -12.47
C GLY A 132 0.48 -3.40 -12.18
N ALA A 133 -0.44 -3.56 -13.14
CA ALA A 133 -1.88 -3.38 -12.92
C ALA A 133 -2.62 -4.72 -12.72
N ASP A 134 -1.89 -5.81 -12.48
CA ASP A 134 -2.44 -7.13 -12.20
C ASP A 134 -3.26 -7.16 -10.88
N PRO A 135 -4.17 -8.13 -10.70
CA PRO A 135 -4.96 -8.28 -9.48
C PRO A 135 -4.16 -8.34 -8.18
N TYR A 136 -3.01 -9.02 -8.17
CA TYR A 136 -2.16 -9.09 -6.98
C TYR A 136 -1.66 -7.70 -6.60
N SER A 137 -1.08 -6.95 -7.54
CA SER A 137 -0.60 -5.58 -7.34
C SER A 137 -1.74 -4.64 -6.93
N ASN A 138 -2.91 -4.75 -7.58
CA ASN A 138 -4.11 -3.97 -7.25
C ASN A 138 -4.56 -4.17 -5.79
N ILE A 139 -4.65 -5.42 -5.32
CA ILE A 139 -5.03 -5.73 -3.94
C ILE A 139 -3.93 -5.36 -2.94
N ARG A 140 -2.65 -5.58 -3.28
CA ARG A 140 -1.50 -5.17 -2.46
C ARG A 140 -1.54 -3.67 -2.18
N ASP A 141 -1.70 -2.86 -3.22
CA ASP A 141 -1.68 -1.41 -3.10
C ASP A 141 -2.93 -0.91 -2.35
N SER A 142 -4.09 -1.49 -2.63
CA SER A 142 -5.33 -1.18 -1.92
C SER A 142 -5.26 -1.54 -0.43
N CYS A 143 -4.69 -2.69 -0.07
CA CYS A 143 -4.46 -3.08 1.33
C CYS A 143 -3.52 -2.09 2.05
N ALA A 144 -2.56 -1.50 1.34
CA ALA A 144 -1.72 -0.42 1.86
C ALA A 144 -2.43 0.95 1.91
N GLY A 145 -3.74 1.02 1.59
CA GLY A 145 -4.52 2.25 1.55
C GLY A 145 -4.28 3.14 0.33
N LYS A 146 -3.59 2.62 -0.70
CA LYS A 146 -3.20 3.36 -1.91
C LYS A 146 -4.17 3.07 -3.05
N VAL A 147 -4.15 3.92 -4.07
CA VAL A 147 -4.86 3.65 -5.33
C VAL A 147 -4.26 2.45 -6.06
N ALA A 148 -5.10 1.71 -6.77
CA ALA A 148 -4.71 0.63 -7.66
C ALA A 148 -4.34 1.16 -9.05
N LYS A 149 -3.28 0.62 -9.64
CA LYS A 149 -2.85 0.98 -11.01
C LYS A 149 -3.83 0.41 -12.04
N ARG A 150 -4.10 1.21 -13.08
CA ARG A 150 -4.80 0.75 -14.30
C ARG A 150 -3.79 0.45 -15.40
N SER A 151 -4.11 -0.53 -16.23
CA SER A 151 -3.30 -0.86 -17.40
C SER A 151 -3.27 0.27 -18.42
N SER A 152 -2.23 0.32 -19.25
CA SER A 152 -2.05 1.36 -20.27
C SER A 152 -1.56 0.77 -21.60
N TYR A 153 -2.48 0.18 -22.36
CA TYR A 153 -2.22 -0.41 -23.67
C TYR A 153 -3.51 -0.58 -24.48
N LYS A 154 -3.38 -0.77 -25.80
CA LYS A 154 -4.48 -1.11 -26.71
C LYS A 154 -4.65 -2.62 -26.82
N CYS A 155 -5.88 -3.05 -26.98
CA CYS A 155 -6.25 -4.43 -27.29
C CYS A 155 -7.47 -4.44 -28.23
N ASP A 156 -7.88 -5.61 -28.67
CA ASP A 156 -9.04 -5.78 -29.56
C ASP A 156 -10.36 -5.31 -28.93
N GLU A 157 -10.45 -5.32 -27.59
CA GLU A 157 -11.62 -4.81 -26.86
C GLU A 157 -11.65 -3.28 -26.71
N GLY A 158 -10.50 -2.60 -26.85
CA GLY A 158 -10.40 -1.15 -26.68
C GLY A 158 -9.04 -0.64 -26.19
N GLN A 159 -9.07 0.33 -25.28
CA GLN A 159 -7.88 1.01 -24.76
C GLN A 159 -7.95 1.08 -23.24
N ALA A 160 -6.95 0.50 -22.57
CA ALA A 160 -6.74 0.69 -21.15
C ALA A 160 -6.21 2.12 -20.89
N PRO A 161 -6.89 2.93 -20.07
CA PRO A 161 -6.67 4.39 -20.02
C PRO A 161 -5.42 4.81 -19.23
N GLY A 162 -4.71 3.87 -18.59
CA GLY A 162 -3.62 4.17 -17.67
C GLY A 162 -4.08 4.93 -16.41
N GLY A 163 -3.11 5.39 -15.63
CA GLY A 163 -3.36 6.08 -14.36
C GLY A 163 -3.72 5.13 -13.22
N SER A 164 -4.56 5.59 -12.29
CA SER A 164 -4.91 4.83 -11.08
C SER A 164 -6.32 5.16 -10.59
N THR A 165 -6.92 4.27 -9.81
CA THR A 165 -8.23 4.44 -9.19
C THR A 165 -8.28 3.78 -7.82
N CYS A 166 -9.16 4.23 -6.94
CA CYS A 166 -9.50 3.44 -5.76
C CYS A 166 -10.37 2.25 -6.17
N LEU A 167 -10.16 1.11 -5.52
CA LEU A 167 -11.09 -0.01 -5.58
C LEU A 167 -12.28 0.26 -4.66
N ASP A 168 -13.48 0.03 -5.16
CA ASP A 168 -14.72 0.24 -4.41
C ASP A 168 -14.84 -0.79 -3.29
N SER A 169 -15.27 -0.37 -2.10
CA SER A 169 -15.40 -1.29 -0.97
C SER A 169 -16.44 -2.39 -1.23
N LYS A 170 -17.49 -2.12 -2.02
CA LYS A 170 -18.51 -3.12 -2.34
C LYS A 170 -17.96 -4.23 -3.24
N ILE A 171 -17.14 -3.88 -4.24
CA ILE A 171 -16.53 -4.90 -5.11
C ILE A 171 -15.51 -5.74 -4.34
N LEU A 172 -14.75 -5.12 -3.43
CA LEU A 172 -13.85 -5.84 -2.54
C LEU A 172 -14.62 -6.76 -1.59
N GLN A 173 -15.74 -6.30 -1.04
CA GLN A 173 -16.57 -7.11 -0.16
C GLN A 173 -17.15 -8.32 -0.91
N TYR A 174 -17.62 -8.13 -2.14
CA TYR A 174 -18.03 -9.24 -3.01
C TYR A 174 -16.92 -10.30 -3.19
N ILE A 175 -15.69 -9.88 -3.54
CA ILE A 175 -14.55 -10.79 -3.70
C ILE A 175 -14.28 -11.55 -2.40
N TYR A 176 -14.23 -10.84 -1.26
CA TYR A 176 -13.99 -11.47 0.02
C TYR A 176 -15.10 -12.46 0.41
N ASP A 177 -16.36 -12.08 0.22
CA ASP A 177 -17.52 -12.88 0.57
C ASP A 177 -17.56 -14.16 -0.25
N LEU A 178 -17.24 -14.14 -1.54
CA LEU A 178 -17.09 -15.37 -2.32
C LEU A 178 -16.15 -16.39 -1.68
N GLY A 179 -15.02 -15.93 -1.12
CA GLY A 179 -14.04 -16.79 -0.47
C GLY A 179 -14.52 -17.38 0.86
N THR A 180 -15.51 -16.75 1.50
CA THR A 180 -16.00 -17.15 2.83
C THR A 180 -17.38 -17.81 2.81
N SER A 181 -18.26 -17.40 1.90
CA SER A 181 -19.64 -17.84 1.79
C SER A 181 -19.82 -19.00 0.81
N THR A 182 -18.85 -19.22 -0.09
CA THR A 182 -18.89 -20.32 -1.04
C THR A 182 -17.87 -21.41 -0.71
N LYS A 183 -18.14 -22.62 -1.22
CA LYS A 183 -17.21 -23.75 -1.10
C LYS A 183 -16.05 -23.68 -2.10
N TYR A 184 -16.11 -22.80 -3.10
CA TYR A 184 -15.20 -22.81 -4.23
C TYR A 184 -13.98 -21.92 -3.96
N PRO A 185 -12.74 -22.44 -4.09
CA PRO A 185 -11.60 -21.57 -4.35
C PRO A 185 -11.77 -20.94 -5.73
N PHE A 186 -11.16 -19.78 -5.97
CA PHE A 186 -11.25 -19.11 -7.25
C PHE A 186 -10.06 -18.20 -7.52
N GLN A 187 -9.90 -17.84 -8.80
CA GLN A 187 -8.87 -16.93 -9.28
C GLN A 187 -9.50 -15.63 -9.76
N VAL A 188 -8.93 -14.50 -9.35
CA VAL A 188 -9.27 -13.18 -9.87
C VAL A 188 -8.37 -12.87 -11.06
N ASN A 189 -8.99 -12.55 -12.20
CA ASN A 189 -8.30 -12.27 -13.46
C ASN A 189 -8.08 -10.77 -13.72
N ALA A 190 -9.02 -9.92 -13.31
CA ALA A 190 -8.91 -8.47 -13.50
C ALA A 190 -9.72 -7.71 -12.44
N ILE A 191 -9.22 -6.53 -12.03
CA ILE A 191 -9.95 -5.57 -11.19
C ILE A 191 -9.91 -4.17 -11.82
N ALA A 192 -8.83 -3.40 -11.65
CA ALA A 192 -8.67 -2.09 -12.30
C ALA A 192 -7.68 -2.10 -13.47
N GLY A 193 -6.86 -3.15 -13.59
CA GLY A 193 -6.02 -3.42 -14.75
C GLY A 193 -6.72 -4.18 -15.86
N ALA A 194 -5.90 -4.86 -16.68
CA ALA A 194 -6.29 -5.46 -17.95
C ALA A 194 -6.87 -4.45 -18.96
N CYS A 195 -7.24 -4.94 -20.15
CA CYS A 195 -7.80 -4.12 -21.21
C CYS A 195 -9.22 -4.56 -21.50
N HIS A 196 -10.10 -3.56 -21.52
CA HIS A 196 -11.53 -3.64 -21.68
C HIS A 196 -12.01 -2.49 -22.55
N LYS A 197 -13.27 -2.55 -22.98
CA LYS A 197 -13.95 -1.44 -23.67
C LYS A 197 -13.86 -0.11 -22.92
N ILE A 198 -13.84 0.97 -23.69
CA ILE A 198 -13.89 2.34 -23.16
C ILE A 198 -15.13 2.51 -22.27
N GLY A 199 -14.96 3.12 -21.11
CA GLY A 199 -16.05 3.29 -20.13
C GLY A 199 -16.34 2.07 -19.25
N SER A 200 -15.54 1.00 -19.35
CA SER A 200 -15.63 -0.17 -18.46
C SER A 200 -15.56 0.21 -16.99
N LYS A 201 -16.32 -0.50 -16.15
CA LYS A 201 -16.37 -0.30 -14.70
C LYS A 201 -15.09 -0.79 -13.99
N HIS A 202 -14.30 -1.65 -14.63
CA HIS A 202 -12.95 -1.98 -14.18
C HIS A 202 -12.10 -0.73 -13.96
N TYR A 203 -12.11 0.20 -14.92
CA TYR A 203 -11.31 1.42 -14.85
C TYR A 203 -11.75 2.42 -13.76
N ASN A 204 -12.88 2.15 -13.09
CA ASN A 204 -13.37 2.91 -11.93
C ASN A 204 -13.23 2.13 -10.62
N GLY A 205 -12.57 0.96 -10.64
CA GLY A 205 -12.43 0.09 -9.48
C GLY A 205 -13.74 -0.54 -9.01
N LYS A 206 -14.73 -0.66 -9.90
CA LYS A 206 -16.11 -1.09 -9.60
C LYS A 206 -16.48 -2.45 -10.19
N ALA A 207 -15.52 -3.17 -10.77
CA ALA A 207 -15.75 -4.46 -11.39
C ALA A 207 -14.61 -5.45 -11.12
N VAL A 208 -14.92 -6.73 -11.29
CA VAL A 208 -13.97 -7.84 -11.18
C VAL A 208 -14.34 -8.95 -12.16
N ASP A 209 -13.31 -9.58 -12.73
CA ASP A 209 -13.44 -10.79 -13.53
C ASP A 209 -12.86 -11.98 -12.76
N ILE A 210 -13.66 -13.05 -12.63
CA ILE A 210 -13.33 -14.23 -11.83
C ILE A 210 -13.34 -15.48 -12.71
N GLN A 211 -12.24 -16.23 -12.66
CA GLN A 211 -12.08 -17.46 -13.42
C GLN A 211 -13.10 -18.53 -12.99
N LEU A 212 -13.70 -19.20 -13.98
CA LEU A 212 -14.53 -20.37 -13.77
C LEU A 212 -13.71 -21.67 -13.86
N GLU A 213 -14.17 -22.70 -13.13
CA GLU A 213 -13.69 -24.07 -13.22
C GLU A 213 -13.87 -24.63 -14.65
N LYS A 214 -13.00 -25.59 -15.01
CA LYS A 214 -13.05 -26.23 -16.34
C LYS A 214 -14.06 -27.37 -16.43
N ASN A 215 -14.42 -28.00 -15.30
CA ASN A 215 -15.41 -29.08 -15.26
C ASN A 215 -16.83 -28.50 -15.47
N SER A 216 -17.59 -29.02 -16.44
CA SER A 216 -18.91 -28.44 -16.82
C SER A 216 -19.95 -28.44 -15.70
N ARG A 217 -20.04 -29.49 -14.88
CA ARG A 217 -21.05 -29.57 -13.80
C ARG A 217 -20.69 -28.64 -12.64
N GLU A 218 -19.41 -28.59 -12.28
CA GLU A 218 -18.93 -27.68 -11.23
C GLU A 218 -18.92 -26.23 -11.71
N LYS A 219 -18.56 -25.99 -12.98
CA LYS A 219 -18.61 -24.68 -13.63
C LYS A 219 -19.99 -24.06 -13.53
N ALA A 220 -21.05 -24.78 -13.90
CA ALA A 220 -22.41 -24.24 -13.85
C ALA A 220 -22.84 -23.89 -12.41
N ALA A 221 -22.53 -24.74 -11.44
CA ALA A 221 -22.86 -24.50 -10.03
C ALA A 221 -22.03 -23.35 -9.42
N GLN A 222 -20.75 -23.26 -9.78
CA GLN A 222 -19.85 -22.19 -9.37
C GLN A 222 -20.27 -20.85 -9.98
N GLU A 223 -20.53 -20.81 -11.28
CA GLU A 223 -21.03 -19.63 -11.99
C GLU A 223 -22.30 -19.10 -11.32
N LYS A 224 -23.27 -19.98 -11.06
CA LYS A 224 -24.50 -19.59 -10.36
C LYS A 224 -24.19 -18.98 -8.99
N ALA A 225 -23.34 -19.62 -8.19
CA ALA A 225 -22.96 -19.11 -6.88
C ALA A 225 -22.29 -17.73 -6.96
N PHE A 226 -21.42 -17.51 -7.95
CA PHE A 226 -20.71 -16.25 -8.10
C PHE A 226 -21.61 -15.10 -8.55
N ARG A 227 -22.58 -15.39 -9.42
CA ARG A 227 -23.58 -14.42 -9.88
C ARG A 227 -24.64 -14.12 -8.82
N ASP A 228 -25.07 -15.13 -8.07
CA ASP A 228 -25.99 -14.95 -6.94
C ASP A 228 -25.36 -14.05 -5.87
N GLU A 229 -24.08 -14.29 -5.53
CA GLU A 229 -23.36 -13.44 -4.58
C GLU A 229 -23.20 -12.01 -5.12
N CYS A 230 -22.88 -11.82 -6.41
CA CYS A 230 -22.82 -10.48 -7.01
C CYS A 230 -24.17 -9.73 -6.87
N THR A 231 -25.28 -10.46 -7.04
CA THR A 231 -26.64 -9.92 -6.90
C THR A 231 -26.93 -9.50 -5.45
N LYS A 232 -26.48 -10.26 -4.45
CA LYS A 232 -26.62 -9.88 -3.02
C LYS A 232 -25.92 -8.57 -2.68
N HIS A 233 -24.82 -8.26 -3.37
CA HIS A 233 -24.10 -6.99 -3.24
C HIS A 233 -24.71 -5.85 -4.09
N GLY A 234 -25.87 -6.09 -4.72
CA GLY A 234 -26.54 -5.14 -5.60
C GLY A 234 -25.85 -4.96 -6.96
N GLY A 235 -25.03 -5.93 -7.37
CA GLY A 235 -24.27 -5.89 -8.60
C GLY A 235 -25.01 -6.47 -9.80
N TRP A 236 -24.57 -6.06 -10.99
CA TRP A 236 -24.91 -6.71 -12.25
C TRP A 236 -23.77 -7.65 -12.65
N SER A 237 -24.12 -8.86 -13.12
CA SER A 237 -23.15 -9.86 -13.56
C SER A 237 -23.57 -10.56 -14.85
N HIS A 238 -22.57 -10.95 -15.64
CA HIS A 238 -22.71 -11.87 -16.77
C HIS A 238 -21.60 -12.92 -16.76
N SER A 239 -21.77 -13.96 -17.57
CA SER A 239 -20.82 -15.07 -17.67
C SER A 239 -20.30 -15.24 -19.11
N GLY A 240 -19.33 -16.15 -19.25
CA GLY A 240 -18.65 -16.59 -20.46
C GLY A 240 -17.54 -17.59 -20.08
N ASP A 241 -16.29 -17.23 -20.34
CA ASP A 241 -15.12 -17.96 -19.84
C ASP A 241 -14.74 -17.58 -18.40
N HIS A 242 -15.29 -16.47 -17.91
CA HIS A 242 -15.18 -15.96 -16.55
C HIS A 242 -16.52 -15.34 -16.13
N VAL A 243 -16.70 -15.10 -14.83
CA VAL A 243 -17.80 -14.28 -14.32
C VAL A 243 -17.31 -12.85 -14.18
N HIS A 244 -17.99 -11.93 -14.84
CA HIS A 244 -17.85 -10.50 -14.63
C HIS A 244 -18.90 -10.05 -13.61
N CYS A 245 -18.48 -9.32 -12.59
CA CYS A 245 -19.39 -8.63 -11.66
C CYS A 245 -19.02 -7.15 -11.58
N GLN A 246 -20.02 -6.27 -11.66
CA GLN A 246 -19.86 -4.83 -11.42
C GLN A 246 -20.94 -4.28 -10.49
N ILE A 247 -20.56 -3.40 -9.58
CA ILE A 247 -21.44 -2.77 -8.61
C ILE A 247 -21.30 -1.24 -8.77
N VAL A 248 -22.40 -0.56 -9.12
CA VAL A 248 -22.39 0.87 -9.49
C VAL A 248 -23.04 1.76 -8.47
#